data_AF-A0A3A5ATQ4-F1
#
_entry.id   AF-A0A3A5ATQ4-F1
#
_cell.length_a   1.000
_cell.length_b   1.000
_cell.length_c   1.000
_cell.angle_alpha   90.00
_cell.angle_beta   90.00
_cell.angle_gamma   90.00
#
_symmetry.space_group_name_H-M   'P 1'
#
loop_
_entity.id
_entity.type
_entity.pdbx_description
1 polymer ?
#
loop_
_entity_poly.entity_id
_entity_poly.type
_entity_poly.pdbx_seq_one_letter_code
_entity_poly.pdbx_strand_id
1 'polypeptide(L)'
;MHFSKKGLFKFTIFFLFLVALMAAWLGFGEHGLVALYRMEKERAVHIEKISRLERENQELLEEIQRLRTDKAYIEAMGRRELGLVKSEELLYRFDQKKEDAAKPQTPSKPKAEK
;
A
#
# COMPACT_ATOMS: atom_id res chain seq x y z
N MET A 1 58.50 20.12 47.58
CA MET A 1 57.65 19.05 47.03
C MET A 1 57.30 19.37 45.56
N HIS A 2 58.10 18.89 44.61
CA HIS A 2 57.79 19.06 43.17
C HIS A 2 56.87 17.93 42.72
N PHE A 3 55.57 18.13 42.88
CA PHE A 3 54.57 17.20 42.37
C PHE A 3 54.67 17.13 40.83
N SER A 4 54.94 15.93 40.34
CA SER A 4 55.10 15.64 38.92
C SER A 4 53.77 15.84 38.20
N LYS A 5 53.54 17.05 37.67
CA LYS A 5 52.33 17.45 36.91
C LYS A 5 51.97 16.47 35.80
N LYS A 6 52.96 15.74 35.27
CA LYS A 6 52.80 14.71 34.23
C LYS A 6 52.01 13.48 34.69
N GLY A 7 52.10 13.10 35.97
CA GLY A 7 51.32 11.99 36.53
C GLY A 7 49.86 12.39 36.69
N LEU A 8 49.63 13.58 37.25
CA LEU A 8 48.28 14.11 37.44
C LEU A 8 47.54 14.29 36.10
N PHE A 9 48.24 14.75 35.06
CA PHE A 9 47.66 14.90 33.72
C PHE A 9 47.26 13.55 33.08
N LYS A 10 48.05 12.50 33.31
CA LYS A 10 47.70 11.13 32.88
C LYS A 10 46.46 10.61 33.61
N PHE A 11 46.33 10.91 34.91
CA PHE A 11 45.15 10.54 35.69
C PHE A 11 43.90 11.31 35.27
N THR A 12 44.00 12.62 34.99
CA THR A 12 42.85 13.38 34.46
C THR A 12 42.46 12.90 33.06
N ILE A 13 43.41 12.58 32.19
CA ILE A 13 43.11 11.98 30.87
C ILE A 13 42.44 10.60 31.04
N PHE A 14 42.95 9.76 31.94
CA PHE A 14 42.37 8.44 32.21
C PHE A 14 40.95 8.56 32.77
N PHE A 15 40.72 9.48 33.70
CA PHE A 15 39.41 9.75 34.27
C PHE A 15 38.44 10.28 33.21
N LEU A 16 38.87 11.21 32.36
CA LEU A 16 38.06 11.74 31.25
C LEU A 16 37.70 10.62 30.27
N PHE A 17 38.65 9.73 29.96
CA PHE A 17 38.41 8.57 29.11
C PHE A 17 37.38 7.60 29.72
N LEU A 18 37.45 7.36 31.03
CA LEU A 18 36.51 6.51 31.73
C LEU A 18 35.09 7.11 31.73
N VAL A 19 34.97 8.42 31.95
CA VAL A 19 33.68 9.14 31.88
C VAL A 19 33.11 9.10 30.46
N ALA A 20 33.95 9.27 29.43
CA ALA A 20 33.52 9.17 28.04
C ALA A 20 33.01 7.76 27.69
N LEU A 21 33.67 6.71 28.19
CA LEU A 21 33.23 5.32 28.06
C LEU A 21 31.87 5.09 28.76
N MET A 22 31.70 5.62 29.97
CA MET A 22 30.43 5.54 30.70
C MET A 22 29.29 6.26 29.97
N ALA A 23 29.56 7.48 29.46
CA ALA A 23 28.60 8.25 28.68
C ALA A 23 28.25 7.55 27.36
N ALA A 24 29.23 6.95 26.69
CA ALA A 24 29.00 6.15 25.49
C ALA A 24 28.16 4.91 25.83
N TRP A 25 28.47 4.17 26.90
CA TRP A 25 27.67 3.00 27.31
C TRP A 25 26.24 3.39 27.67
N LEU A 26 26.02 4.52 28.35
CA LEU A 26 24.69 5.00 28.68
C LEU A 26 23.92 5.51 27.45
N GLY A 27 24.62 6.14 26.50
CA GLY A 27 24.03 6.67 25.26
C GLY A 27 23.78 5.61 24.17
N PHE A 28 24.58 4.54 24.16
CA PHE A 28 24.48 3.41 23.21
C PHE A 28 23.89 2.13 23.84
N GLY A 29 23.58 2.13 25.13
CA GLY A 29 22.88 1.03 25.79
C GLY A 29 21.45 0.87 25.26
N GLU A 30 20.81 -0.27 25.55
CA GLU A 30 19.50 -0.69 25.03
C GLU A 30 18.35 0.32 25.23
N HIS A 31 18.54 1.34 26.09
CA HIS A 31 17.59 2.43 26.36
C HIS A 31 18.17 3.84 26.07
N GLY A 32 19.25 3.94 25.30
CA GLY A 32 19.89 5.19 24.96
C GLY A 32 19.10 6.05 23.95
N LEU A 33 19.59 7.27 23.70
CA LEU A 33 18.94 8.26 22.83
C LEU A 33 18.69 7.75 21.40
N VAL A 34 19.55 6.85 20.90
CA VAL A 34 19.38 6.21 19.59
C VAL A 34 18.18 5.28 19.58
N ALA A 35 17.95 4.52 20.66
CA ALA A 35 16.78 3.65 20.78
C ALA A 35 15.50 4.50 20.80
N LEU A 36 15.49 5.60 21.56
CA LEU A 36 14.36 6.53 21.60
C LEU A 36 14.04 7.11 20.22
N TYR A 37 15.06 7.54 19.46
CA TYR A 37 14.86 8.05 18.10
C TYR A 37 14.33 6.97 17.14
N ARG A 38 14.80 5.73 17.26
CA ARG A 38 14.27 4.60 16.46
C ARG A 38 12.82 4.29 16.82
N MET A 39 12.49 4.28 18.12
CA MET A 39 11.12 4.06 18.59
C MET A 39 10.15 5.15 18.12
N GLU A 40 10.58 6.42 18.14
CA GLU A 40 9.78 7.55 17.63
C GLU A 40 9.49 7.36 16.13
N LYS A 41 10.50 6.95 15.35
CA LYS A 41 10.36 6.70 13.91
C LYS A 41 9.46 5.49 13.62
N GLU A 42 9.63 4.40 14.35
CA GLU A 42 8.77 3.22 14.24
C GLU A 42 7.32 3.57 14.60
N ARG A 43 7.13 4.34 15.67
CA ARG A 43 5.79 4.84 16.06
C ARG A 43 5.15 5.66 14.95
N ALA A 44 5.90 6.56 14.31
CA ALA A 44 5.37 7.36 13.19
C ALA A 44 4.94 6.48 12.01
N VAL A 45 5.75 5.49 11.63
CA VAL A 45 5.43 4.53 10.56
C VAL A 45 4.18 3.71 10.90
N HIS A 46 4.04 3.27 12.15
CA HIS A 46 2.86 2.54 12.59
C HIS A 46 1.59 3.39 12.56
N ILE A 47 1.66 4.65 12.99
CA ILE A 47 0.53 5.58 12.93
C ILE A 47 0.10 5.82 11.48
N GLU A 48 1.06 6.05 10.57
CA GLU A 48 0.75 6.21 9.15
C GLU A 48 0.06 4.96 8.60
N LYS A 49 0.58 3.77 8.92
CA LYS A 49 -0.02 2.50 8.51
C LYS A 49 -1.44 2.32 9.05
N ILE A 50 -1.69 2.67 10.31
CA ILE A 50 -3.03 2.63 10.91
C ILE A 50 -3.97 3.56 10.14
N SER A 51 -3.57 4.81 9.91
CA SER A 51 -4.39 5.79 9.20
C SER A 51 -4.73 5.35 7.78
N ARG A 52 -3.79 4.69 7.09
CA ARG A 52 -4.02 4.13 5.76
C ARG A 52 -5.02 2.98 5.82
N LEU A 53 -4.84 2.04 6.75
CA LEU A 53 -5.73 0.89 6.90
C LEU A 53 -7.15 1.33 7.30
N GLU A 54 -7.29 2.37 8.12
CA GLU A 54 -8.60 2.93 8.47
C GLU A 54 -9.34 3.49 7.25
N ARG A 55 -8.63 4.20 6.35
CA ARG A 55 -9.20 4.68 5.09
C ARG A 55 -9.61 3.54 4.17
N GLU A 56 -8.72 2.57 3.96
CA GLU A 56 -9.03 1.38 3.15
C GLU A 56 -10.25 0.62 3.70
N ASN A 57 -10.35 0.50 5.03
CA ASN A 57 -11.49 -0.12 5.67
C ASN A 57 -12.79 0.68 5.45
N GLN A 58 -12.75 2.01 5.55
CA GLN A 58 -13.90 2.86 5.24
C GLN A 58 -14.36 2.70 3.78
N GLU A 59 -13.42 2.71 2.83
CA GLU A 59 -13.73 2.51 1.41
C GLU A 59 -14.37 1.14 1.15
N LEU A 60 -13.82 0.08 1.74
CA LEU A 60 -14.38 -1.28 1.65
C LEU A 60 -15.78 -1.36 2.28
N LEU A 61 -16.01 -0.70 3.40
CA LEU A 61 -17.34 -0.66 4.04
C LEU A 61 -18.37 0.06 3.15
N GLU A 62 -17.99 1.17 2.52
CA GLU A 62 -18.83 1.84 1.53
C GLU A 62 -19.13 0.93 0.33
N GLU A 63 -18.13 0.22 -0.18
CA GLU A 63 -18.31 -0.73 -1.27
C GLU A 63 -19.25 -1.86 -0.88
N ILE A 64 -19.09 -2.45 0.31
CA ILE A 64 -20.01 -3.46 0.85
C ILE A 64 -21.43 -2.90 0.95
N GLN A 65 -21.60 -1.65 1.39
CA GLN A 65 -22.92 -1.02 1.43
C GLN A 65 -23.51 -0.90 0.03
N ARG A 66 -22.75 -0.39 -0.96
CA ARG A 66 -23.21 -0.27 -2.36
C ARG A 66 -23.57 -1.63 -2.95
N LEU A 67 -22.77 -2.66 -2.70
CA LEU A 67 -23.07 -4.04 -3.13
C LEU A 67 -24.31 -4.65 -2.44
N ARG A 68 -24.78 -4.09 -1.32
CA ARG A 68 -26.00 -4.56 -0.64
C ARG A 68 -27.24 -3.76 -1.02
N THR A 69 -27.10 -2.45 -1.24
CA THR A 69 -28.24 -1.55 -1.42
C THR A 69 -28.47 -1.13 -2.86
N ASP A 70 -27.43 -1.11 -3.71
CA ASP A 70 -27.50 -0.65 -5.09
C ASP A 70 -27.46 -1.81 -6.08
N LYS A 71 -28.65 -2.16 -6.59
CA LYS A 71 -28.83 -3.23 -7.58
C LYS A 71 -28.13 -2.93 -8.91
N ALA A 72 -28.04 -1.66 -9.32
CA ALA A 72 -27.36 -1.27 -10.55
C ALA A 72 -25.83 -1.42 -10.41
N TYR A 73 -25.29 -1.10 -9.24
CA TYR A 73 -23.87 -1.33 -8.92
C TYR A 73 -23.52 -2.82 -8.97
N ILE A 74 -24.35 -3.69 -8.36
CA ILE A 74 -24.17 -5.15 -8.41
C ILE A 74 -24.19 -5.66 -9.86
N GLU A 75 -25.15 -5.19 -10.68
CA GLU A 75 -25.26 -5.59 -12.08
C GLU A 75 -24.03 -5.16 -12.89
N ALA A 76 -23.56 -3.93 -12.71
CA ALA A 76 -22.37 -3.42 -13.37
C ALA A 76 -21.12 -4.23 -12.98
N MET A 77 -20.96 -4.56 -11.69
CA MET A 77 -19.87 -5.40 -11.19
C MET A 77 -19.96 -6.83 -11.73
N GLY A 78 -21.14 -7.43 -11.76
CA GLY A 78 -21.36 -8.76 -12.33
C GLY A 78 -20.99 -8.82 -13.81
N ARG A 79 -21.32 -7.78 -14.59
CA ARG A 79 -20.92 -7.69 -16.01
C ARG A 79 -19.41 -7.51 -16.19
N ARG A 80 -18.78 -6.65 -15.38
CA ARG A 80 -17.36 -6.28 -15.53
C ARG A 80 -16.40 -7.35 -15.02
N GLU A 81 -16.60 -7.83 -13.78
CA GLU A 81 -15.67 -8.75 -13.12
C GLU A 81 -15.96 -10.22 -13.47
N LEU A 82 -17.23 -10.57 -13.62
CA LEU A 82 -17.67 -11.97 -13.79
C LEU A 82 -18.19 -12.26 -15.20
N GLY A 83 -18.35 -11.24 -16.06
CA GLY A 83 -18.91 -11.43 -17.41
C GLY A 83 -20.37 -11.91 -17.40
N LEU A 84 -21.10 -11.69 -16.31
CA LEU A 84 -22.48 -12.13 -16.17
C LEU A 84 -23.40 -11.34 -17.09
N VAL A 85 -24.38 -12.03 -17.68
CA VAL A 85 -25.47 -11.46 -18.48
C VAL A 85 -26.81 -11.91 -17.89
N LYS A 86 -27.85 -11.10 -18.05
CA LYS A 86 -29.20 -11.49 -17.61
C LYS A 86 -29.72 -12.66 -18.46
N SER A 87 -30.71 -13.39 -17.93
CA SER A 87 -31.39 -14.45 -18.68
C SER A 87 -32.00 -13.97 -20.00
N GLU A 88 -32.43 -12.70 -20.04
CA GLU A 88 -33.03 -12.06 -21.21
C GLU A 88 -31.99 -11.43 -22.17
N GLU A 89 -30.69 -11.65 -21.97
CA GLU A 89 -29.61 -11.04 -22.77
C GLU A 89 -28.86 -12.06 -23.63
N LEU A 90 -28.48 -11.64 -24.85
CA LEU A 90 -27.74 -12.47 -25.81
C LEU A 90 -26.25 -12.12 -25.80
N LEU A 91 -25.40 -13.12 -25.51
CA LEU A 91 -23.95 -12.98 -25.60
C LEU A 91 -23.47 -13.23 -27.03
N TYR A 92 -23.01 -12.18 -27.72
CA TYR A 92 -22.35 -12.30 -29.02
C TYR A 92 -20.86 -12.58 -28.83
N ARG A 93 -20.41 -13.79 -29.19
CA ARG A 93 -18.98 -14.13 -29.28
C ARG A 93 -18.55 -14.05 -30.74
N PHE A 94 -17.64 -13.13 -31.04
CA PHE A 94 -16.98 -13.08 -32.34
C PHE A 94 -15.80 -14.05 -32.31
N ASP A 95 -15.93 -15.19 -32.97
CA ASP A 95 -14.77 -16.01 -33.26
C ASP A 95 -13.87 -15.22 -34.22
N GLN A 96 -12.62 -14.98 -33.80
CA GLN A 96 -11.54 -14.50 -34.66
C GLN A 96 -11.14 -15.63 -35.63
N LYS A 97 -12.11 -16.20 -36.36
CA LYS A 97 -11.79 -16.95 -37.56
C LYS A 97 -11.42 -15.88 -38.57
N LYS A 98 -10.12 -15.79 -38.85
CA LYS A 98 -9.52 -14.98 -39.91
C LYS A 98 -10.53 -14.69 -41.02
N GLU A 99 -10.74 -13.41 -41.27
CA GLU A 99 -11.30 -12.90 -42.50
C GLU A 99 -10.43 -13.35 -43.68
N ASP A 100 -10.64 -14.59 -44.13
CA ASP A 100 -10.21 -15.11 -45.42
C ASP A 100 -11.36 -15.98 -45.95
N ALA A 101 -12.53 -15.37 -46.16
CA ALA A 101 -13.56 -15.73 -47.14
C ALA A 101 -14.96 -15.31 -46.67
N ALA A 102 -15.34 -14.05 -46.91
CA ALA A 102 -16.56 -13.74 -47.68
C ALA A 102 -16.84 -12.23 -47.63
N LYS A 103 -16.93 -11.66 -48.82
CA LYS A 103 -17.29 -10.28 -49.14
C LYS A 103 -18.59 -9.80 -48.46
N PRO A 104 -18.76 -8.48 -48.28
CA PRO A 104 -19.90 -7.88 -47.60
C PRO A 104 -21.19 -8.09 -48.40
N GLN A 105 -22.18 -8.75 -47.80
CA GLN A 105 -23.55 -8.70 -48.26
C GLN A 105 -24.31 -7.70 -47.39
N THR A 106 -24.41 -6.49 -47.93
CA THR A 106 -25.31 -5.42 -47.50
C THR A 106 -26.74 -5.95 -47.35
N PRO A 107 -27.48 -5.61 -46.28
CA PRO A 107 -28.86 -6.06 -46.11
C PRO A 107 -29.76 -5.44 -47.19
N SER A 108 -30.24 -6.28 -48.11
CA SER A 108 -31.27 -5.93 -49.08
C SER A 108 -32.59 -5.62 -48.35
N LYS A 109 -32.93 -4.33 -48.30
CA LYS A 109 -34.25 -3.82 -47.85
C LYS A 109 -35.39 -4.54 -48.59
N PRO A 110 -36.52 -4.82 -47.93
CA PRO A 110 -37.70 -5.34 -48.60
C PRO A 110 -38.34 -4.20 -49.39
N LYS A 111 -38.62 -4.39 -50.68
CA LYS A 111 -39.51 -3.50 -51.42
C LYS A 111 -40.60 -4.29 -52.12
N ALA A 112 -41.80 -3.98 -51.66
CA ALA A 112 -43.10 -4.41 -52.10
C ALA A 112 -43.31 -4.28 -53.62
N GLU A 113 -44.13 -5.21 -54.12
CA GLU A 113 -45.30 -4.96 -54.97
C GLU A 113 -45.09 -4.67 -56.46
N LYS A 114 -45.58 -5.61 -57.28
CA LYS A 114 -46.62 -5.37 -58.30
C LYS A 114 -47.48 -6.62 -58.46
#